data_AF-A0A946B6G5-F1
#
_entry.id   AF-A0A946B6G5-F1
#
_cell.length_a   1.000
_cell.length_b   1.000
_cell.length_c   1.000
_cell.angle_alpha   90.00
_cell.angle_beta   90.00
_cell.angle_gamma   90.00
#
_symmetry.space_group_name_H-M   'P 1'
#
loop_
_entity.id
_entity.type
_entity.pdbx_description
1 polymer ?
#
loop_
_entity_poly.entity_id
_entity_poly.type
_entity_poly.pdbx_seq_one_letter_code
_entity_poly.pdbx_strand_id
1 'polypeptide(L)'
;MDENIAKAIVNSPLGGLEVTAENGAVTALNWVDEEPTTPVNAHPLADVAAELHAYFARDLKDFTVACLPTGDAFERAVWAAMCEIPYGDT
;
A
#
# COMPACT_ATOMS: atom_id res chain seq x y z
N MET A 1 21.98 -5.07 10.64
CA MET A 1 21.16 -6.07 9.93
C MET A 1 20.44 -5.27 8.89
N ASP A 2 20.71 -5.51 7.61
CA ASP A 2 20.13 -4.72 6.53
C ASP A 2 18.61 -4.90 6.56
N GLU A 3 17.89 -3.85 6.95
CA GLU A 3 16.44 -3.79 6.80
C GLU A 3 16.16 -3.95 5.30
N ASN A 4 15.44 -5.01 4.92
CA ASN A 4 15.11 -5.27 3.52
C ASN A 4 13.95 -4.34 3.14
N ILE A 5 14.29 -3.07 2.89
CA ILE A 5 13.37 -2.06 2.37
C ILE A 5 13.24 -2.28 0.87
N ALA A 6 12.01 -2.48 0.42
CA ALA A 6 11.65 -2.56 -0.99
C ALA A 6 10.79 -1.35 -1.36
N LYS A 7 11.03 -0.79 -2.54
CA LYS A 7 10.23 0.30 -3.09
C LYS A 7 9.90 0.04 -4.55
N ALA A 8 8.66 0.31 -4.94
CA ALA A 8 8.24 0.29 -6.34
C ALA A 8 7.09 1.25 -6.58
N ILE A 9 6.88 1.60 -7.84
CA ILE A 9 5.72 2.38 -8.28
C ILE A 9 4.71 1.39 -8.87
N VAL A 10 3.44 1.51 -8.47
CA VAL A 10 2.31 0.76 -8.99
C VAL A 10 1.41 1.73 -9.75
N ASN A 11 0.94 1.34 -10.92
CA ASN A 11 0.01 2.17 -11.68
C ASN A 11 -1.41 2.10 -11.13
N SER A 12 -2.09 3.24 -11.11
CA SER A 12 -3.50 3.34 -10.75
C SER A 12 -4.25 4.28 -11.71
N PRO A 13 -5.59 4.21 -11.75
CA PRO A 13 -6.40 5.21 -12.46
C PRO A 13 -6.22 6.65 -11.98
N LEU A 14 -5.56 6.86 -10.83
CA LEU A 14 -5.33 8.17 -10.21
C LEU A 14 -3.88 8.67 -10.36
N GLY A 15 -3.02 7.92 -11.06
CA GLY A 15 -1.59 8.22 -11.22
C GLY A 15 -0.68 7.15 -10.59
N GLY A 16 0.63 7.45 -10.55
CA GLY A 16 1.63 6.58 -9.95
C GLY A 16 1.49 6.53 -8.42
N LEU A 17 1.47 5.32 -7.87
CA LEU A 17 1.45 5.10 -6.42
C LEU A 17 2.75 4.41 -6.01
N GLU A 18 3.63 5.16 -5.36
CA GLU A 18 4.86 4.62 -4.80
C GLU A 18 4.55 3.85 -3.50
N VAL A 19 4.91 2.58 -3.48
CA VAL A 19 4.79 1.67 -2.34
C VAL A 19 6.17 1.51 -1.71
N THR A 20 6.26 1.76 -0.40
CA THR A 20 7.42 1.36 0.42
C THR A 20 7.01 0.23 1.34
N ALA A 21 7.80 -0.84 1.33
CA ALA A 21 7.60 -1.99 2.20
C ALA A 21 8.87 -2.35 2.97
N GLU A 22 8.70 -2.78 4.21
CA GLU A 22 9.76 -3.23 5.09
C GLU A 22 9.37 -4.60 5.66
N ASN A 23 10.27 -5.58 5.56
CA ASN A 23 10.06 -6.93 6.12
C ASN A 23 8.75 -7.60 5.70
N GLY A 24 8.21 -7.25 4.52
CA GLY A 24 6.95 -7.83 4.02
C GLY A 24 5.70 -6.99 4.24
N ALA A 25 5.78 -5.88 4.98
CA ALA A 25 4.63 -5.03 5.26
C ALA A 25 4.78 -3.65 4.62
N VAL A 26 3.66 -3.08 4.17
CA VAL A 26 3.60 -1.72 3.64
C VAL A 26 3.79 -0.73 4.79
N THR A 27 4.75 0.16 4.64
CA THR A 27 5.03 1.22 5.62
C THR A 27 4.64 2.61 5.10
N ALA A 28 4.58 2.79 3.77
CA ALA A 28 4.12 4.03 3.16
C ALA A 28 3.53 3.83 1.76
N LEU A 29 2.57 4.69 1.43
CA LEU A 29 2.02 4.89 0.09
C LEU A 29 2.09 6.39 -0.24
N ASN A 30 2.65 6.76 -1.39
CA ASN A 30 2.74 8.14 -1.84
C ASN A 30 2.29 8.29 -3.29
N TRP A 31 1.52 9.34 -3.57
CA TRP A 31 1.24 9.75 -4.95
C TRP A 31 2.50 10.36 -5.57
N VAL A 32 2.82 9.93 -6.78
CA VAL A 32 4.01 10.37 -7.53
C VAL A 32 3.65 10.64 -8.99
N ASP A 33 4.39 11.54 -9.64
CA ASP A 33 4.18 11.89 -11.05
C ASP A 33 4.91 10.92 -12.00
N GLU A 34 5.78 10.07 -11.45
CA GLU A 34 6.56 9.09 -12.17
C GLU A 34 5.73 7.86 -12.58
N GLU A 35 5.90 7.44 -13.84
CA GLU A 35 5.37 6.18 -14.35
C GLU A 35 6.23 4.99 -13.86
N PRO A 36 5.63 3.82 -13.59
CA PRO A 36 6.37 2.63 -13.23
C PRO A 36 7.30 2.21 -14.36
N THR A 37 8.59 2.19 -14.05
CA THR A 37 9.64 1.83 -15.00
C THR A 37 9.80 0.33 -15.17
N THR A 38 9.28 -0.47 -14.22
CA THR A 38 9.32 -1.94 -14.23
C THR A 38 8.10 -2.54 -13.55
N PRO A 39 7.56 -3.68 -14.04
CA PRO A 39 6.51 -4.41 -13.34
C PRO A 39 7.01 -4.95 -12.00
N VAL A 40 6.19 -4.76 -10.97
CA VAL A 40 6.49 -5.13 -9.58
C VAL A 40 6.38 -6.64 -9.40
N ASN A 41 7.48 -7.35 -9.66
CA ASN A 41 7.52 -8.82 -9.65
C ASN A 41 8.26 -9.42 -8.44
N ALA A 42 8.82 -8.59 -7.55
CA ALA A 42 9.56 -9.06 -6.39
C ALA A 42 8.68 -9.08 -5.13
N HIS A 43 8.71 -10.19 -4.40
CA HIS A 43 8.13 -10.24 -3.06
C HIS A 43 8.92 -9.29 -2.13
N PRO A 44 8.25 -8.46 -1.32
CA PRO A 44 6.82 -8.48 -0.96
C PRO A 44 5.91 -7.58 -1.79
N LEU A 45 6.44 -6.81 -2.73
CA LEU A 45 5.68 -5.80 -3.44
C LEU A 45 4.73 -6.38 -4.50
N ALA A 46 4.94 -7.63 -4.93
CA ALA A 46 4.07 -8.32 -5.88
C ALA A 46 2.63 -8.45 -5.35
N ASP A 47 2.45 -8.85 -4.10
CA ASP A 47 1.11 -9.03 -3.50
C ASP A 47 0.42 -7.68 -3.31
N VAL A 48 1.17 -6.65 -2.90
CA VAL A 48 0.66 -5.29 -2.76
C VAL A 48 0.20 -4.73 -4.11
N ALA A 49 1.00 -4.91 -5.16
CA ALA A 49 0.63 -4.46 -6.50
C ALA A 49 -0.62 -5.20 -7.01
N ALA A 50 -0.76 -6.50 -6.74
CA ALA A 50 -1.92 -7.29 -7.11
C ALA A 50 -3.19 -6.80 -6.41
N GLU A 51 -3.16 -6.58 -5.10
CA GLU A 51 -4.32 -6.09 -4.35
C GLU A 51 -4.71 -4.66 -4.75
N LEU A 52 -3.73 -3.76 -4.99
CA LEU A 52 -4.00 -2.42 -5.49
C LEU A 52 -4.69 -2.45 -6.86
N HIS A 53 -4.20 -3.27 -7.79
CA HIS A 53 -4.85 -3.42 -9.10
C HIS A 53 -6.28 -3.95 -8.96
N ALA A 54 -6.52 -4.95 -8.11
CA ALA A 54 -7.85 -5.50 -7.86
C ALA A 54 -8.80 -4.47 -7.20
N TYR A 55 -8.29 -3.66 -6.28
CA TYR A 55 -9.05 -2.58 -5.64
C TYR A 55 -9.50 -1.53 -6.66
N PHE A 56 -8.58 -1.06 -7.51
CA PHE A 56 -8.93 -0.09 -8.56
C PHE A 56 -9.83 -0.69 -9.65
N ALA A 57 -9.77 -2.00 -9.90
CA ALA A 57 -10.71 -2.73 -10.75
C ALA A 57 -12.08 -2.95 -10.09
N ARG A 58 -12.24 -2.63 -8.79
CA ARG A 58 -13.43 -2.89 -7.96
C ARG A 58 -13.71 -4.37 -7.66
N ASP A 59 -12.71 -5.22 -7.86
CA ASP A 59 -12.77 -6.66 -7.56
C ASP A 59 -12.33 -6.97 -6.12
N LEU A 60 -11.70 -6.01 -5.44
CA LEU A 60 -11.29 -6.09 -4.04
C LEU A 60 -11.93 -4.95 -3.22
N LYS A 61 -12.39 -5.28 -2.01
CA LYS A 61 -12.90 -4.30 -1.04
C LYS A 61 -12.10 -4.28 0.26
N ASP A 62 -11.58 -5.44 0.65
CA ASP A 62 -10.80 -5.63 1.86
C ASP A 62 -9.37 -6.02 1.48
N PHE A 63 -8.38 -5.29 1.97
CA PHE A 63 -6.96 -5.60 1.78
C PHE A 63 -6.50 -6.67 2.76
N THR A 64 -5.60 -7.56 2.32
CA THR A 64 -4.97 -8.58 3.17
C THR A 64 -3.48 -8.35 3.36
N VAL A 65 -2.87 -7.50 2.54
CA VAL A 65 -1.48 -7.08 2.73
C VAL A 65 -1.27 -6.44 4.09
N ALA A 66 -0.18 -6.82 4.76
CA ALA A 66 0.16 -6.27 6.07
C ALA A 66 0.57 -4.81 5.95
N CYS A 67 0.02 -3.95 6.81
CA CYS A 67 0.43 -2.56 6.96
C CYS A 67 1.10 -2.37 8.33
N LEU A 68 2.27 -1.75 8.34
CA LEU A 68 3.00 -1.38 9.56
C LEU A 68 3.27 0.14 9.54
N PRO A 69 2.24 0.98 9.66
CA PRO A 69 2.44 2.42 9.73
C PRO A 69 3.15 2.79 11.04
N THR A 70 4.21 3.59 10.94
CA THR A 70 4.94 4.11 12.09
C THR A 70 4.37 5.48 12.46
N GLY A 71 3.84 5.61 13.68
CA GLY A 71 3.32 6.85 14.23
C GLY A 71 3.21 6.79 15.74
N ASP A 72 2.81 7.88 16.38
CA ASP A 72 2.59 7.96 17.81
C ASP A 72 1.30 7.24 18.27
N ALA A 73 0.99 7.30 19.57
CA ALA A 73 -0.18 6.62 20.12
C ALA A 73 -1.51 7.21 19.61
N PHE A 74 -1.54 8.51 19.33
CA PHE A 74 -2.72 9.20 18.82
C PHE A 74 -2.94 8.85 17.35
N GLU A 75 -1.89 8.94 16.52
CA GLU A 75 -1.93 8.59 15.10
C GLU A 75 -2.39 7.14 14.89
N ARG A 76 -1.83 6.18 15.64
CA ARG A 76 -2.26 4.78 15.58
C ARG A 76 -3.72 4.56 15.98
N ALA A 77 -4.22 5.31 16.97
CA ALA A 77 -5.62 5.23 17.37
C ALA A 77 -6.55 5.76 16.28
N VAL A 78 -6.16 6.86 15.63
CA VAL A 78 -6.90 7.42 14.48
C VAL A 78 -6.91 6.43 13.32
N TRP A 79 -5.75 5.85 12.95
CA TRP A 79 -5.68 4.88 11.86
C TRP A 79 -6.51 3.63 12.15
N ALA A 80 -6.48 3.12 13.38
CA ALA A 80 -7.33 1.99 13.78
C ALA A 80 -8.82 2.31 13.61
N ALA A 81 -9.27 3.50 14.01
CA ALA A 81 -10.64 3.93 13.82
C ALA A 81 -10.99 4.12 12.32
N MET A 82 -10.07 4.62 11.51
CA MET A 82 -10.26 4.73 10.05
C MET A 82 -10.46 3.36 9.40
N CYS A 83 -9.78 2.31 9.88
CA CYS A 83 -9.95 0.94 9.38
C CYS A 83 -11.31 0.31 9.73
N GLU A 84 -12.10 0.90 10.64
CA GLU A 84 -13.46 0.44 10.94
C GLU A 84 -14.50 0.96 9.93
N ILE A 85 -14.14 1.93 9.09
CA ILE A 85 -15.02 2.51 8.06
C ILE A 85 -15.18 1.50 6.91
N PRO A 86 -16.40 1.01 6.61
CA PRO A 86 -16.61 0.10 5.50
C PRO A 86 -16.31 0.72 4.14
N TYR A 87 -15.96 -0.12 3.16
CA TYR A 87 -15.78 0.32 1.79
C TYR A 87 -17.01 1.05 1.24
N GLY A 88 -16.82 2.31 0.83
CA GLY A 88 -17.86 3.16 0.24
C GLY A 88 -18.63 4.04 1.23
N ASP A 89 -18.32 3.97 2.53
CA ASP A 89 -18.89 4.82 3.57
C ASP A 89 -17.94 5.97 3.94
N THR A 90 -18.42 6.94 4.73
CA THR A 90 -17.68 8.13 5.18
C THR A 90 -17.90 8.44 6.64
#